data_AF-A0A523I2H7-F1
#
_entry.id   AF-A0A523I2H7-F1
#
_cell.length_a   1.000
_cell.length_b   1.000
_cell.length_c   1.000
_cell.angle_alpha   90.00
_cell.angle_beta   90.00
_cell.angle_gamma   90.00
#
_symmetry.space_group_name_H-M   'P 1'
#
loop_
_entity.id
_entity.type
_entity.pdbx_description
1 polymer ?
#
loop_
_entity_poly.entity_id
_entity_poly.type
_entity_poly.pdbx_seq_one_letter_code
_entity_poly.pdbx_strand_id
1 'polypeptide(L)'
;MIFGNRAFWFGAVGSAAFLAVFIVLFVDFDTIGSVLGEANYVFVAPSLVFYFMAVWFRTGRWKFLLRPLIGRPRRSIYTVVVVGYMANNLIPVRIGEVVRSYYLSLREACSAPAAFGTVAVERASDVLTLLFFLAVAGLMG
;
A
#
# COMPACT_ATOMS: atom_id res chain seq x y z
N MET A 1 11.40 11.10 -16.33
CA MET A 1 12.83 11.46 -16.55
C MET A 1 13.82 10.56 -15.79
N ILE A 2 13.38 9.50 -15.09
CA ILE A 2 14.27 8.62 -14.28
C ILE A 2 14.89 7.49 -15.12
N PHE A 3 14.14 6.96 -16.10
CA PHE A 3 14.52 5.77 -16.87
C PHE A 3 15.66 5.98 -17.90
N GLY A 4 16.07 7.23 -18.18
CA GLY A 4 17.13 7.54 -19.15
C GLY A 4 18.53 7.66 -18.53
N ASN A 5 18.66 7.62 -17.20
CA ASN A 5 19.95 7.80 -16.54
C ASN A 5 20.68 6.46 -16.38
N ARG A 6 21.83 6.31 -17.04
CA ARG A 6 22.67 5.09 -16.97
C ARG A 6 23.09 4.76 -15.54
N ALA A 7 23.33 5.78 -14.70
CA ALA A 7 23.70 5.60 -13.29
C ALA A 7 22.60 4.90 -12.47
N PHE A 8 21.32 5.16 -12.76
CA PHE A 8 20.19 4.49 -12.10
C PHE A 8 20.16 2.99 -12.44
N TRP A 9 20.38 2.64 -13.71
CA TRP A 9 20.43 1.26 -14.17
C TRP A 9 21.62 0.50 -13.59
N PHE A 10 22.81 1.11 -13.52
CA PHE A 10 23.96 0.50 -12.85
C PHE A 10 23.70 0.26 -11.35
N GLY A 11 23.07 1.22 -10.65
CA GLY A 11 22.69 1.05 -9.25
C GLY A 11 21.63 -0.04 -9.04
N ALA A 12 20.62 -0.12 -9.91
CA ALA A 12 19.60 -1.16 -9.87
C ALA A 12 20.19 -2.55 -10.12
N VAL A 13 21.05 -2.70 -11.12
CA VAL A 13 21.73 -3.97 -11.44
C VAL A 13 22.67 -4.37 -10.30
N GLY A 14 23.44 -3.42 -9.76
CA GLY A 14 24.31 -3.67 -8.60
C GLY A 14 23.52 -4.09 -7.36
N SER A 15 22.39 -3.45 -7.08
CA SER A 15 21.50 -3.81 -5.95
C SER A 15 20.88 -5.19 -6.14
N ALA A 16 20.46 -5.53 -7.37
CA ALA A 16 19.91 -6.84 -7.69
C ALA A 16 20.97 -7.95 -7.58
N ALA A 17 22.19 -7.70 -8.05
CA ALA A 17 23.30 -8.63 -7.93
C ALA A 17 23.71 -8.84 -6.46
N PHE A 18 23.76 -7.76 -5.67
CA PHE A 18 24.02 -7.84 -4.24
C PHE A 18 22.94 -8.67 -3.52
N LEU A 19 21.65 -8.42 -3.79
CA LEU A 19 20.55 -9.20 -3.24
C LEU A 19 20.62 -10.68 -3.65
N ALA A 20 20.93 -10.97 -4.92
CA ALA A 20 21.03 -12.33 -5.41
C ALA A 20 22.18 -13.10 -4.74
N VAL A 21 23.37 -12.49 -4.64
CA VAL A 21 24.52 -13.06 -3.94
C VAL A 21 24.21 -13.23 -2.45
N PHE A 22 23.58 -12.24 -1.83
CA PHE A 22 23.18 -12.33 -0.43
C PHE A 22 22.19 -13.49 -0.19
N ILE A 23 21.19 -13.64 -1.05
CA ILE A 23 20.23 -14.75 -0.96
C ILE A 23 20.96 -16.09 -1.12
N VAL A 24 21.81 -16.25 -2.14
CA VAL A 24 22.49 -17.53 -2.38
C VAL A 24 23.49 -17.89 -1.27
N LEU A 25 24.12 -16.90 -0.64
CA LEU A 25 25.13 -17.14 0.40
C LEU A 25 24.55 -17.25 1.83
N PHE A 26 23.43 -16.58 2.12
CA PHE A 26 22.89 -16.47 3.48
C PHE A 26 21.51 -17.10 3.67
N VAL A 27 20.84 -17.52 2.60
CA VAL A 27 19.51 -18.13 2.69
C VAL A 27 19.61 -19.64 2.46
N ASP A 28 19.32 -20.38 3.50
CA ASP A 28 19.18 -21.84 3.45
C ASP A 28 17.78 -22.20 2.92
N PHE A 29 17.74 -22.68 1.68
CA PHE A 29 16.49 -23.05 1.01
C PHE A 29 15.82 -24.29 1.64
N ASP A 30 16.58 -25.20 2.25
CA ASP A 30 16.04 -26.35 2.98
C ASP A 30 15.33 -25.90 4.26
N THR A 31 15.88 -24.88 4.92
CA THR A 31 15.24 -24.23 6.07
C THR A 31 13.94 -23.52 5.65
N ILE A 32 13.89 -22.87 4.48
CA ILE A 32 12.64 -22.27 3.98
C ILE A 32 11.57 -23.33 3.73
N GLY A 33 11.94 -24.44 3.08
CA GLY A 33 11.02 -25.53 2.76
C GLY A 33 10.42 -26.18 4.02
N SER A 34 11.25 -26.46 5.02
CA SER A 34 10.80 -27.02 6.30
C SER A 34 9.88 -26.06 7.07
N VAL A 35 10.24 -24.78 7.19
CA VAL A 35 9.41 -23.77 7.86
C VAL A 35 8.07 -23.56 7.17
N LEU A 36 8.04 -23.59 5.83
CA LEU A 36 6.78 -23.53 5.09
C LEU A 36 5.93 -24.78 5.32
N GLY A 37 6.54 -25.96 5.33
CA GLY A 37 5.84 -27.23 5.58
C GLY A 37 5.23 -27.35 6.99
N GLU A 38 5.90 -26.78 7.99
CA GLU A 38 5.43 -26.74 9.39
C GLU A 38 4.45 -25.60 9.69
N ALA A 39 4.31 -24.63 8.77
CA ALA A 39 3.47 -23.47 8.98
C ALA A 39 1.99 -23.87 9.15
N ASN A 40 1.36 -23.33 10.19
CA ASN A 40 -0.06 -23.55 10.42
C ASN A 40 -0.90 -22.66 9.49
N TYR A 41 -1.28 -23.21 8.35
CA TYR A 41 -2.11 -22.54 7.34
C TYR A 41 -3.53 -22.19 7.81
N VAL A 42 -3.99 -22.72 8.96
CA VAL A 42 -5.29 -22.36 9.54
C VAL A 42 -5.34 -20.87 9.86
N PHE A 43 -4.22 -20.22 10.16
CA PHE A 43 -4.15 -18.77 10.40
C PHE A 43 -4.14 -17.93 9.11
N VAL A 44 -3.89 -18.53 7.95
CA VAL A 44 -3.87 -17.82 6.66
C VAL A 44 -5.29 -17.43 6.24
N ALA A 45 -6.26 -18.32 6.42
CA ALA A 45 -7.66 -18.03 6.08
C ALA A 45 -8.25 -16.83 6.88
N PRO A 46 -8.20 -16.78 8.23
CA PRO A 46 -8.71 -15.65 8.98
C PRO A 46 -7.90 -14.37 8.73
N SER A 47 -6.57 -14.45 8.55
CA SER A 47 -5.77 -13.27 8.24
C SER A 47 -6.14 -12.64 6.88
N LEU A 48 -6.43 -13.47 5.86
CA LEU A 48 -6.98 -13.00 4.59
C LEU A 48 -8.32 -12.29 4.79
N VAL A 49 -9.23 -12.85 5.58
CA VAL A 49 -10.53 -12.24 5.88
C VAL A 49 -10.34 -10.88 6.56
N PHE A 50 -9.49 -10.81 7.59
CA PHE A 50 -9.18 -9.54 8.27
C PHE A 50 -8.53 -8.53 7.33
N TYR A 51 -7.65 -8.97 6.42
CA TYR A 51 -7.05 -8.10 5.42
C TYR A 51 -8.11 -7.46 4.52
N PHE A 52 -9.00 -8.26 3.92
CA PHE A 52 -10.07 -7.72 3.08
C PHE A 52 -11.04 -6.84 3.86
N MET A 53 -11.33 -7.19 5.11
CA MET A 53 -12.16 -6.37 5.99
C MET A 53 -11.49 -5.02 6.30
N ALA A 54 -10.18 -5.00 6.55
CA ALA A 54 -9.42 -3.76 6.74
C ALA A 54 -9.45 -2.89 5.49
N VAL A 55 -9.27 -3.47 4.30
CA VAL A 55 -9.38 -2.75 3.02
C VAL A 55 -10.80 -2.23 2.79
N TRP A 56 -11.82 -2.98 3.22
CA TRP A 56 -13.22 -2.54 3.17
C TRP A 56 -13.48 -1.32 4.05
N PHE A 57 -13.07 -1.36 5.32
CA PHE A 57 -13.17 -0.21 6.23
C PHE A 57 -12.45 1.01 5.68
N ARG A 58 -11.26 0.81 5.13
CA ARG A 58 -10.47 1.88 4.51
C ARG A 58 -11.18 2.50 3.31
N THR A 59 -11.80 1.67 2.49
CA THR A 59 -12.64 2.13 1.38
C THR A 59 -13.83 2.93 1.88
N GLY A 60 -14.49 2.47 2.94
CA GLY A 60 -15.58 3.19 3.60
C GLY A 60 -15.15 4.58 4.06
N ARG A 61 -14.05 4.67 4.82
CA ARG A 61 -13.46 5.93 5.27
C ARG A 61 -13.18 6.89 4.10
N TRP A 62 -12.58 6.39 3.04
CA TRP A 62 -12.27 7.23 1.88
C TRP A 62 -13.52 7.70 1.12
N LYS A 63 -14.58 6.88 1.06
CA LYS A 63 -15.87 7.33 0.52
C LYS A 63 -16.41 8.53 1.29
N PHE A 64 -16.24 8.58 2.61
CA PHE A 64 -16.63 9.75 3.39
C PHE A 64 -15.81 10.99 3.03
N LEU A 65 -14.49 10.85 2.86
CA LEU A 65 -13.61 11.95 2.42
C LEU A 65 -13.90 12.43 0.99
N LEU A 66 -14.42 11.55 0.13
CA LEU A 66 -14.78 11.88 -1.25
C LEU A 66 -16.17 12.53 -1.38
N ARG A 67 -17.08 12.34 -0.42
CA ARG A 67 -18.44 12.91 -0.49
C ARG A 67 -18.47 14.43 -0.73
N PRO A 68 -17.64 15.27 -0.08
CA PRO A 68 -17.62 16.71 -0.36
C PRO A 68 -17.15 17.06 -1.77
N LEU A 69 -16.38 16.18 -2.42
CA LEU A 69 -15.76 16.40 -3.73
C LEU A 69 -16.63 15.92 -4.89
N ILE A 70 -17.28 14.76 -4.74
CA ILE A 70 -18.03 14.10 -5.82
C ILE A 70 -19.48 13.75 -5.45
N GLY A 71 -19.94 14.15 -4.26
CA GLY A 71 -21.32 13.95 -3.80
C GLY A 71 -21.66 12.50 -3.45
N ARG A 72 -21.87 11.65 -4.46
CA ARG A 72 -22.21 10.22 -4.30
C ARG A 72 -21.15 9.32 -4.95
N PRO A 73 -20.13 8.92 -4.18
CA PRO A 73 -19.09 8.01 -4.66
C PRO A 73 -19.67 6.65 -5.09
N ARG A 74 -19.31 6.11 -6.28
CA ARG A 74 -19.83 4.82 -6.77
C ARG A 74 -19.34 3.64 -5.93
N ARG A 75 -20.05 2.50 -6.05
CA ARG A 75 -19.64 1.24 -5.39
C ARG A 75 -18.28 0.72 -5.91
N SER A 76 -17.88 1.07 -7.12
CA SER A 76 -16.61 0.67 -7.76
C SER A 76 -15.34 1.20 -7.08
N ILE A 77 -15.47 2.09 -6.08
CA ILE A 77 -14.33 2.67 -5.36
C ILE A 77 -13.53 1.60 -4.61
N TYR A 78 -14.16 0.51 -4.18
CA TYR A 78 -13.44 -0.61 -3.57
C TYR A 78 -12.38 -1.17 -4.54
N THR A 79 -12.75 -1.39 -5.81
CA THR A 79 -11.81 -1.84 -6.84
C THR A 79 -10.68 -0.84 -7.06
N VAL A 80 -10.98 0.47 -7.04
CA VAL A 80 -9.95 1.52 -7.17
C VAL A 80 -8.93 1.44 -6.02
N VAL A 81 -9.40 1.22 -4.80
CA VAL A 81 -8.55 1.08 -3.62
C VAL A 81 -7.69 -0.19 -3.72
N VAL A 82 -8.28 -1.33 -4.06
CA VAL A 82 -7.56 -2.60 -4.22
C VAL A 82 -6.48 -2.52 -5.29
N VAL A 83 -6.78 -1.93 -6.46
CA VAL A 83 -5.79 -1.73 -7.54
C VAL A 83 -4.65 -0.81 -7.08
N GLY A 84 -4.96 0.26 -6.34
CA GLY A 84 -3.94 1.14 -5.75
C GLY A 84 -3.02 0.39 -4.78
N TYR A 85 -3.57 -0.49 -3.93
CA TYR A 85 -2.78 -1.34 -3.03
C TYR A 85 -1.94 -2.36 -3.76
N MET A 86 -2.51 -3.01 -4.78
CA MET A 86 -1.78 -3.94 -5.62
C MET A 86 -0.59 -3.26 -6.30
N ALA A 87 -0.78 -2.05 -6.84
CA ALA A 87 0.30 -1.25 -7.42
C ALA A 87 1.40 -0.92 -6.39
N ASN A 88 1.04 -0.67 -5.13
CA ASN A 88 2.01 -0.44 -4.06
C ASN A 88 2.81 -1.70 -3.68
N ASN A 89 2.25 -2.91 -3.87
CA ASN A 89 2.95 -4.17 -3.61
C ASN A 89 3.85 -4.60 -4.79
N LEU A 90 3.46 -4.25 -6.01
CA LEU A 90 4.20 -4.62 -7.23
C LEU A 90 5.33 -3.64 -7.57
N ILE A 91 5.14 -2.34 -7.27
CA ILE A 91 6.09 -1.31 -7.67
C ILE A 91 6.92 -0.89 -6.45
N PRO A 92 8.26 -0.97 -6.53
CA PRO A 92 9.13 -0.63 -5.40
C PRO A 92 9.09 0.86 -5.04
N VAL A 93 8.80 1.71 -6.02
CA VAL A 93 8.45 3.11 -5.80
C VAL A 93 6.98 3.13 -5.40
N ARG A 94 6.65 3.58 -4.20
CA ARG A 94 5.29 3.60 -3.59
C ARG A 94 4.29 4.50 -4.35
N ILE A 95 4.08 4.25 -5.64
CA ILE A 95 3.26 5.01 -6.58
C ILE A 95 1.77 4.61 -6.47
N GLY A 96 1.44 3.61 -5.65
CA GLY A 96 0.08 3.11 -5.50
C GLY A 96 -0.96 4.19 -5.17
N GLU A 97 -0.56 5.25 -4.47
CA GLU A 97 -1.41 6.42 -4.18
C GLU A 97 -1.73 7.24 -5.43
N VAL A 98 -0.74 7.46 -6.28
CA VAL A 98 -0.90 8.14 -7.57
C VAL A 98 -1.76 7.29 -8.51
N VAL A 99 -1.53 5.97 -8.54
CA VAL A 99 -2.36 5.03 -9.31
C VAL A 99 -3.82 5.10 -8.84
N ARG A 100 -4.05 5.10 -7.52
CA ARG A 100 -5.39 5.22 -6.93
C ARG A 100 -6.08 6.53 -7.31
N SER A 101 -5.41 7.67 -7.19
CA SER A 101 -6.00 8.98 -7.53
C SER A 101 -6.25 9.14 -9.03
N TYR A 102 -5.33 8.65 -9.86
CA TYR A 102 -5.48 8.65 -11.31
C TYR A 102 -6.62 7.73 -11.76
N TYR A 103 -6.65 6.49 -11.25
CA TYR A 103 -7.70 5.54 -11.59
C TYR A 103 -9.08 5.96 -11.08
N LEU A 104 -9.14 6.71 -9.96
CA LEU A 104 -10.37 7.36 -9.52
C LEU A 104 -10.85 8.43 -10.50
N SER A 105 -9.95 9.28 -11.01
CA SER A 105 -10.29 10.32 -11.98
C SER A 105 -10.81 9.77 -13.31
N LEU A 106 -10.51 8.51 -13.64
CA LEU A 106 -11.07 7.82 -14.81
C LEU A 106 -12.49 7.24 -14.54
N ARG A 107 -12.87 7.04 -13.28
CA ARG A 107 -14.12 6.39 -12.86
C ARG A 107 -15.19 7.36 -12.38
N GLU A 108 -14.76 8.52 -11.87
CA GLU A 108 -15.58 9.57 -11.27
C GLU A 108 -15.25 10.91 -11.94
N ALA A 109 -16.22 11.84 -11.93
CA ALA A 109 -16.06 13.19 -12.48
C ALA A 109 -15.23 14.10 -11.55
N CYS A 110 -13.98 13.73 -11.26
CA CYS A 110 -13.05 14.53 -10.46
C CYS A 110 -11.66 14.57 -11.11
N SER A 111 -10.94 15.69 -10.94
CA SER A 111 -9.57 15.80 -11.43
C SER A 111 -8.59 14.97 -10.60
N ALA A 112 -7.55 14.41 -11.24
CA ALA A 112 -6.53 13.61 -10.56
C ALA A 112 -5.84 14.35 -9.39
N PRO A 113 -5.53 15.67 -9.47
CA PRO A 113 -4.97 16.42 -8.35
C PRO A 113 -5.94 16.55 -7.17
N ALA A 114 -7.25 16.73 -7.43
CA ALA A 114 -8.25 16.80 -6.38
C ALA A 114 -8.41 15.44 -5.68
N ALA A 115 -8.43 14.34 -6.45
CA ALA A 115 -8.43 12.99 -5.91
C ALA A 115 -7.16 12.72 -5.06
N PHE A 116 -5.99 13.17 -5.53
CA PHE A 116 -4.73 13.06 -4.79
C PHE A 116 -4.76 13.85 -3.47
N GLY A 117 -5.36 15.04 -3.48
CA GLY A 117 -5.59 15.83 -2.27
C GLY A 117 -6.37 15.07 -1.19
N THR A 118 -7.38 14.28 -1.56
CA THR A 118 -8.11 13.46 -0.58
C THR A 118 -7.24 12.35 0.04
N VAL A 119 -6.31 11.80 -0.74
CA VAL A 119 -5.35 10.81 -0.23
C VAL A 119 -4.37 11.49 0.73
N ALA A 120 -3.88 12.69 0.41
CA ALA A 120 -3.03 13.46 1.31
C ALA A 120 -3.72 13.78 2.64
N VAL A 121 -4.99 14.19 2.62
CA VAL A 121 -5.80 14.43 3.83
C VAL A 121 -5.97 13.13 4.63
N GLU A 122 -6.21 12.00 3.95
CA GLU A 122 -6.27 10.67 4.58
C GLU A 122 -4.96 10.38 5.35
N ARG A 123 -3.80 10.63 4.73
CA ARG A 123 -2.49 10.39 5.34
C ARG A 123 -2.17 11.33 6.49
N ALA A 124 -2.48 12.62 6.35
CA ALA A 124 -2.33 13.57 7.44
C ALA A 124 -3.16 13.14 8.66
N SER A 125 -4.40 12.70 8.42
CA SER A 125 -5.28 12.18 9.48
C SER A 125 -4.71 10.91 10.14
N ASP A 126 -4.15 9.98 9.36
CA ASP A 126 -3.48 8.78 9.89
C ASP A 126 -2.30 9.15 10.79
N VAL A 127 -1.45 10.09 10.36
CA VAL A 127 -0.27 10.55 11.13
C VAL A 127 -0.70 11.25 12.41
N LEU A 128 -1.68 12.15 12.36
CA LEU A 128 -2.21 12.83 13.54
C LEU A 128 -2.78 11.84 14.56
N THR A 129 -3.52 10.84 14.08
CA THR A 129 -4.09 9.79 14.94
C THR A 129 -2.99 8.98 15.61
N LEU A 130 -1.94 8.62 14.86
CA LEU A 130 -0.78 7.90 15.39
C LEU A 130 -0.01 8.71 16.43
N LEU A 131 0.23 10.00 16.17
CA LEU A 131 0.85 10.92 17.13
C LEU A 131 0.02 11.07 18.40
N PHE A 132 -1.30 11.16 18.27
CA PHE A 132 -2.21 11.21 19.42
C PHE A 132 -2.09 9.94 20.29
N PHE A 133 -2.14 8.76 19.69
CA PHE A 133 -1.99 7.51 20.44
C PHE A 133 -0.61 7.38 21.10
N LEU A 134 0.45 7.80 20.42
CA LEU A 134 1.80 7.83 20.99
C LEU A 134 1.90 8.78 22.19
N ALA A 135 1.30 9.97 22.10
CA ALA A 135 1.28 10.92 23.21
C ALA A 135 0.53 10.36 24.42
N VAL A 136 -0.65 9.75 24.21
CA VAL A 136 -1.43 9.13 25.30
C VAL A 136 -0.66 7.97 25.94
N ALA A 137 -0.04 7.10 25.14
CA ALA A 137 0.77 6.00 25.64
C ALA A 137 1.98 6.50 26.44
N GLY A 138 2.64 7.56 25.97
CA GLY A 138 3.78 8.18 26.65
C GLY A 138 3.42 8.91 27.95
N LEU A 139 2.15 9.33 28.12
CA LEU A 139 1.63 9.89 29.38
C LEU A 139 1.22 8.79 30.39
N MET A 140 1.06 7.54 29.95
CA MET A 140 0.69 6.40 30.79
C MET A 140 1.91 5.62 31.33
N GLY A 141 3.12 5.96 30.90
CA GLY A 141 4.38 5.43 31.44
C GLY A 141 5.08 6.44 32.34
#